data_AF-A0A9R1IGU3-F1
#
_entry.id   AF-A0A9R1IGU3-F1
#
_cell.length_a   1.000
_cell.length_b   1.000
_cell.length_c   1.000
_cell.angle_alpha   90.00
_cell.angle_beta   90.00
_cell.angle_gamma   90.00
#
_symmetry.space_group_name_H-M   'P 1'
#
loop_
_entity.id
_entity.type
_entity.pdbx_description
1 polymer ?
#
loop_
_entity_poly.entity_id
_entity_poly.type
_entity_poly.pdbx_seq_one_letter_code
_entity_poly.pdbx_strand_id
1 'polypeptide(L)'
;MAKPVCYQGEAGTRPEGPELRGRGGGPVQEERASPQVQPGAQEDTRLIHNGAPVCESMIILQYIDEVFAGTGPSLLPADPYERAIARFWMAYVDDKLVAPWRQWLRGKTEEEKSEGKKQAFAAVEILEGALRECSKGRGFFGGDGLGLVDVALGGVLSWMKVTEVLSGDKIFDAAKTPLLAAWVERFSELDAAKVALPDVGRLLEFAKAREAAAAPSN
;
A
#
# COMPACT_ATOMS: atom_id res chain seq x y z
N MET A 1 -5.77 8.27 -9.66
CA MET A 1 -4.81 7.91 -8.61
C MET A 1 -5.58 7.38 -7.39
N ALA A 2 -5.29 6.16 -6.94
CA ALA A 2 -5.85 5.54 -5.74
C ALA A 2 -4.84 5.78 -4.62
N LYS A 3 -5.31 6.30 -3.50
CA LYS A 3 -4.47 6.75 -2.38
C LYS A 3 -4.22 5.58 -1.44
N PRO A 4 -2.97 5.24 -1.09
CA PRO A 4 -2.70 4.57 0.17
C PRO A 4 -3.00 5.56 1.30
N VAL A 5 -3.85 5.16 2.23
CA VAL A 5 -4.18 5.96 3.42
C VAL A 5 -2.95 5.95 4.34
N CYS A 6 -2.44 7.14 4.68
CA CYS A 6 -1.39 7.32 5.67
C CYS A 6 -2.00 7.15 7.08
N TYR A 7 -1.35 6.35 7.92
CA TYR A 7 -1.81 5.97 9.26
C TYR A 7 -1.70 7.16 10.24
N GLN A 8 -2.78 7.51 10.92
CA GLN A 8 -2.76 8.44 12.07
C GLN A 8 -2.89 7.64 13.36
N GLY A 9 -1.81 7.60 14.15
CA GLY A 9 -1.85 7.17 15.55
C GLY A 9 -2.02 8.38 16.45
N GLU A 10 -3.11 8.44 17.21
CA GLU A 10 -3.33 9.44 18.26
C GLU A 10 -2.60 9.03 19.55
N ALA A 11 -1.96 9.99 20.23
CA ALA A 11 -1.65 9.89 21.65
C ALA A 11 -1.97 11.21 22.36
N GLY A 12 -3.05 11.17 23.15
CA GLY A 12 -3.15 11.70 24.52
C GLY A 12 -2.88 13.18 24.77
N THR A 13 -3.96 13.93 25.00
CA THR A 13 -3.94 15.24 25.65
C THR A 13 -3.75 15.14 27.16
N ARG A 14 -2.85 15.95 27.75
CA ARG A 14 -3.22 16.98 28.75
C ARG A 14 -2.07 17.96 29.05
N PRO A 15 -2.40 19.22 29.40
CA PRO A 15 -1.45 20.33 29.54
C PRO A 15 -1.09 20.58 31.02
N GLU A 16 0.00 21.30 31.29
CA GLU A 16 0.09 22.51 32.13
C GLU A 16 1.48 23.18 31.90
N GLY A 17 1.51 24.50 31.68
CA GLY A 17 2.74 25.32 31.75
C GLY A 17 2.85 26.03 33.11
N PRO A 18 3.65 27.12 33.30
CA PRO A 18 4.65 27.70 32.39
C PRO A 18 5.99 28.15 33.07
N GLU A 19 6.85 28.77 32.26
CA GLU A 19 7.84 29.84 32.57
C GLU A 19 9.36 29.59 32.81
N LEU A 20 10.12 30.10 31.82
CA LEU A 20 11.27 31.05 31.86
C LEU A 20 12.72 30.62 32.16
N ARG A 21 13.51 30.68 31.06
CA ARG A 21 14.79 31.40 30.83
C ARG A 21 16.09 30.89 31.47
N GLY A 22 17.07 30.56 30.60
CA GLY A 22 18.50 30.56 30.93
C GLY A 22 19.40 30.24 29.73
N ARG A 23 20.27 31.18 29.35
CA ARG A 23 21.35 31.00 28.35
C ARG A 23 22.41 30.03 28.90
N GLY A 24 22.94 29.14 28.06
CA GLY A 24 24.19 28.41 28.32
C GLY A 24 24.43 27.28 27.31
N GLY A 25 25.56 27.31 26.61
CA GLY A 25 25.95 26.30 25.63
C GLY A 25 26.26 24.93 26.25
N GLY A 26 25.85 23.88 25.54
CA GLY A 26 25.98 22.45 25.85
C GLY A 26 25.39 21.63 24.70
N PRO A 27 25.70 20.33 24.58
CA PRO A 27 25.93 19.63 23.31
C PRO A 27 24.69 19.54 22.40
N VAL A 28 24.91 19.60 21.09
CA VAL A 28 23.92 19.32 20.05
C VAL A 28 23.37 17.91 20.29
N GLN A 29 22.15 17.83 20.81
CA GLN A 29 21.41 16.58 20.83
C GLN A 29 20.99 16.30 19.38
N GLU A 30 21.42 15.16 18.87
CA GLU A 30 20.92 14.58 17.63
C GLU A 30 19.46 14.19 17.86
N GLU A 31 18.56 15.14 17.62
CA GLU A 31 17.13 14.92 17.59
C GLU A 31 16.85 14.03 16.37
N ARG A 32 16.70 12.71 16.60
CA ARG A 32 16.15 11.78 15.60
C ARG A 32 14.79 12.30 15.18
N ALA A 33 14.76 13.02 14.06
CA ALA A 33 13.56 13.57 13.49
C ALA A 33 12.57 12.43 13.20
N SER A 34 11.47 12.40 13.95
CA SER A 34 10.33 11.55 13.65
C SER A 34 9.58 12.16 12.45
N PRO A 35 9.19 11.39 11.42
CA PRO A 35 8.53 11.95 10.24
C PRO A 35 7.19 12.59 10.62
N GLN A 36 7.01 13.89 10.32
CA GLN A 36 5.74 14.60 10.52
C GLN A 36 4.94 14.69 9.21
N VAL A 37 3.61 14.55 9.30
CA VAL A 37 2.62 14.57 8.19
C VAL A 37 1.63 15.72 8.39
N GLN A 38 1.26 16.46 7.34
CA GLN A 38 0.26 17.57 7.34
C GLN A 38 -0.89 17.25 6.34
N PRO A 39 -2.10 17.89 6.43
CA PRO A 39 -3.27 17.61 5.59
C PRO A 39 -3.69 18.72 4.59
N GLY A 40 -4.20 18.35 3.41
CA GLY A 40 -4.45 19.22 2.25
C GLY A 40 -4.89 18.49 0.97
N ALA A 41 -5.74 19.11 0.16
CA ALA A 41 -6.34 18.53 -1.05
C ALA A 41 -5.30 18.02 -2.06
N GLN A 42 -5.55 16.84 -2.64
CA GLN A 42 -4.60 16.14 -3.53
C GLN A 42 -3.21 15.88 -2.91
N GLU A 43 -3.17 15.44 -1.66
CA GLU A 43 -1.91 15.06 -1.04
C GLU A 43 -1.27 13.82 -1.66
N ASP A 44 -0.28 14.09 -2.51
CA ASP A 44 0.70 13.15 -3.02
C ASP A 44 1.35 12.41 -1.85
N THR A 45 1.35 11.09 -1.92
CA THR A 45 2.19 10.27 -1.04
C THR A 45 3.63 10.75 -1.21
N ARG A 46 4.17 11.38 -0.15
CA ARG A 46 5.54 11.90 -0.13
C ARG A 46 6.26 11.48 1.14
N LEU A 47 7.51 11.08 0.98
CA LEU A 47 8.47 10.89 2.06
C LEU A 47 9.33 12.15 2.17
N ILE A 48 9.57 12.65 3.38
CA ILE A 48 10.53 13.72 3.62
C ILE A 48 11.73 13.12 4.36
N HIS A 49 12.89 13.08 3.71
CA HIS A 49 14.12 12.60 4.32
C HIS A 49 15.16 13.74 4.33
N ASN A 50 15.60 14.15 5.52
CA ASN A 50 16.53 15.27 5.72
C ASN A 50 16.06 16.59 5.07
N GLY A 51 14.76 16.88 5.16
CA GLY A 51 14.15 18.07 4.55
C GLY A 51 13.92 17.99 3.04
N ALA A 52 14.37 16.91 2.37
CA ALA A 52 14.16 16.70 0.94
C ALA A 52 12.92 15.81 0.68
N PRO A 53 11.97 16.23 -0.16
CA PRO A 53 10.80 15.43 -0.50
C PRO A 53 11.10 14.40 -1.61
N VAL A 54 10.53 13.20 -1.47
CA VAL A 54 10.44 12.15 -2.49
C VAL A 54 8.97 11.81 -2.68
N CYS A 55 8.46 11.90 -3.89
CA CYS A 55 7.06 11.61 -4.22
C CYS A 55 6.94 10.29 -5.00
N GLU A 56 5.70 9.83 -5.21
CA GLU A 56 5.33 8.57 -5.85
C GLU A 56 5.67 7.34 -5.03
N SER A 57 4.65 6.57 -4.63
CA SER A 57 4.80 5.40 -3.75
C SER A 57 5.85 4.40 -4.25
N MET A 58 5.86 4.11 -5.54
CA MET A 58 6.82 3.17 -6.15
C MET A 58 8.26 3.71 -6.18
N ILE A 59 8.43 5.04 -6.27
CA ILE A 59 9.75 5.68 -6.22
C ILE A 59 10.23 5.74 -4.77
N ILE A 60 9.33 6.06 -3.84
CA ILE A 60 9.60 6.08 -2.39
C ILE A 60 10.09 4.71 -1.90
N LEU A 61 9.45 3.61 -2.32
CA LEU A 61 9.87 2.26 -1.93
C LEU A 61 11.31 1.95 -2.37
N GLN A 62 11.67 2.31 -3.60
CA GLN A 62 13.03 2.11 -4.11
C GLN A 62 14.05 3.02 -3.42
N TYR A 63 13.67 4.28 -3.16
CA TYR A 63 14.51 5.20 -2.41
C TYR A 63 14.82 4.70 -1.00
N ILE A 64 13.81 4.18 -0.29
CA ILE A 64 13.98 3.58 1.05
C ILE A 64 14.91 2.38 0.97
N ASP A 65 14.70 1.49 0.00
CA ASP A 65 15.51 0.29 -0.19
C ASP A 65 17.00 0.62 -0.42
N GLU A 66 17.28 1.64 -1.24
CA GLU A 66 18.63 2.08 -1.56
C GLU A 66 19.31 2.83 -0.39
N VAL A 67 18.59 3.75 0.25
CA VAL A 67 19.16 4.61 1.30
C VAL A 67 19.38 3.86 2.61
N PHE A 68 18.50 2.91 2.95
CA PHE A 68 18.59 2.13 4.19
C PHE A 68 19.19 0.74 3.96
N ALA A 69 19.89 0.53 2.85
CA ALA A 69 20.60 -0.71 2.56
C ALA A 69 21.49 -1.13 3.75
N GLY A 70 21.35 -2.39 4.19
CA GLY A 70 22.08 -2.94 5.33
C GLY A 70 21.46 -2.68 6.72
N THR A 71 20.38 -1.90 6.81
CA THR A 71 19.65 -1.66 8.07
C THR A 71 18.48 -2.65 8.28
N GLY A 72 18.20 -3.49 7.29
CA GLY A 72 17.10 -4.45 7.31
C GLY A 72 17.05 -5.32 6.05
N PRO A 73 15.96 -6.07 5.84
CA PRO A 73 15.75 -6.85 4.62
C PRO A 73 15.57 -5.93 3.41
N SER A 74 16.15 -6.33 2.28
CA SER A 74 16.05 -5.64 0.99
C SER A 74 14.76 -6.05 0.27
N LEU A 75 14.03 -5.07 -0.27
CA LEU A 75 12.85 -5.28 -1.12
C LEU A 75 13.24 -5.65 -2.55
N LEU A 76 14.38 -5.16 -3.04
CA LEU A 76 14.89 -5.51 -4.36
C LEU A 76 15.93 -6.63 -4.27
N PRO A 77 15.91 -7.58 -5.23
CA PRO A 77 17.01 -8.52 -5.43
C PRO A 77 18.32 -7.81 -5.77
N ALA A 78 19.44 -8.43 -5.39
CA ALA A 78 20.78 -7.94 -5.75
C ALA A 78 21.07 -8.12 -7.25
N ASP A 79 20.57 -9.21 -7.85
CA ASP A 79 20.76 -9.48 -9.27
C ASP A 79 20.02 -8.44 -10.15
N PRO A 80 20.71 -7.80 -11.11
CA PRO A 80 20.10 -6.77 -11.94
C PRO A 80 18.89 -7.23 -12.76
N TYR A 81 18.90 -8.49 -13.23
CA TYR A 81 17.80 -9.05 -14.00
C TYR A 81 16.60 -9.32 -13.10
N GLU A 82 16.78 -9.99 -11.96
CA GLU A 82 15.71 -10.22 -10.99
C GLU A 82 15.10 -8.91 -10.49
N ARG A 83 15.92 -7.87 -10.31
CA ARG A 83 15.44 -6.52 -9.99
C ARG A 83 14.59 -5.89 -11.10
N ALA A 84 14.94 -6.11 -12.36
CA ALA A 84 14.12 -5.67 -13.49
C ALA A 84 12.77 -6.40 -13.54
N ILE A 85 12.76 -7.71 -13.24
CA ILE A 85 11.54 -8.51 -13.14
C ILE A 85 10.65 -8.03 -11.98
N ALA A 86 11.21 -7.72 -10.82
CA ALA A 86 10.45 -7.16 -9.70
C ALA A 86 9.79 -5.82 -10.05
N ARG A 87 10.52 -4.93 -10.74
CA ARG A 87 9.98 -3.65 -11.23
C ARG A 87 8.88 -3.84 -12.29
N PHE A 88 9.05 -4.81 -13.19
CA PHE A 88 8.02 -5.15 -14.17
C PHE A 88 6.72 -5.57 -13.49
N TRP A 89 6.78 -6.47 -12.50
CA TRP A 89 5.59 -6.93 -11.79
C TRP A 89 4.97 -5.84 -10.91
N MET A 90 5.78 -4.98 -10.30
CA MET A 90 5.27 -3.79 -9.59
C MET A 90 4.48 -2.87 -10.54
N ALA A 91 5.02 -2.58 -11.74
CA ALA A 91 4.33 -1.79 -12.74
C ALA A 91 3.06 -2.50 -13.25
N TYR A 92 3.11 -3.82 -13.42
CA TYR A 92 1.94 -4.63 -13.77
C TYR A 92 0.83 -4.51 -12.72
N VAL A 93 1.16 -4.53 -11.43
CA VAL A 93 0.18 -4.32 -10.35
C VAL A 93 -0.51 -2.96 -10.51
N ASP A 94 0.22 -1.87 -10.75
CA ASP A 94 -0.40 -0.55 -10.90
C ASP A 94 -1.25 -0.43 -12.18
N ASP A 95 -0.68 -0.82 -13.32
CA ASP A 95 -1.27 -0.61 -14.64
C ASP A 95 -2.40 -1.60 -14.97
N LYS A 96 -2.26 -2.86 -14.55
CA LYS A 96 -3.14 -3.95 -14.98
C LYS A 96 -4.10 -4.41 -13.89
N LEU A 97 -3.76 -4.21 -12.62
CA LEU A 97 -4.67 -4.53 -11.52
C LEU A 97 -5.31 -3.26 -10.94
N VAL A 98 -4.51 -2.33 -10.42
CA VAL A 98 -5.03 -1.17 -9.67
C VAL A 98 -5.80 -0.20 -10.56
N ALA A 99 -5.33 0.08 -11.78
CA ALA A 99 -6.04 0.97 -12.69
C ALA A 99 -7.40 0.40 -13.14
N PRO A 100 -7.52 -0.85 -13.62
CA PRO A 100 -8.82 -1.44 -13.94
C PRO A 100 -9.73 -1.66 -12.73
N TRP A 101 -9.18 -2.05 -11.57
CA TRP A 101 -9.94 -2.13 -10.33
C TRP A 101 -10.51 -0.77 -9.91
N ARG A 102 -9.78 0.32 -10.13
CA ARG A 102 -10.32 1.67 -9.92
C ARG A 102 -11.43 2.01 -10.90
N GLN A 103 -11.33 1.58 -12.14
CA GLN A 103 -12.40 1.73 -13.14
C GLN A 103 -13.64 0.92 -12.74
N TRP A 104 -13.46 -0.28 -12.19
CA TRP A 104 -14.56 -1.06 -11.63
C TRP A 104 -15.30 -0.30 -10.52
N LEU A 105 -14.56 0.30 -9.59
CA LEU A 105 -15.15 1.01 -8.45
C LEU A 105 -15.74 2.39 -8.81
N ARG A 106 -15.18 3.08 -9.81
CA ARG A 106 -15.47 4.51 -10.08
C ARG A 106 -15.90 4.79 -11.52
N GLY A 107 -16.16 3.75 -12.30
CA GLY A 107 -16.72 3.88 -13.64
C GLY A 107 -18.04 4.62 -13.58
N LYS A 108 -18.27 5.50 -14.57
CA LYS A 108 -19.49 6.31 -14.66
C LYS A 108 -20.65 5.52 -15.26
N THR A 109 -20.33 4.50 -16.06
CA THR A 109 -21.32 3.61 -16.68
C THR A 109 -21.10 2.17 -16.21
N GLU A 110 -22.15 1.35 -16.31
CA GLU A 110 -22.04 -0.07 -15.95
C GLU A 110 -21.11 -0.84 -16.90
N GLU A 111 -20.99 -0.41 -18.16
CA GLU A 111 -20.03 -0.96 -19.11
C GLU A 111 -18.58 -0.69 -18.68
N GLU A 112 -18.27 0.54 -18.25
CA GLU A 112 -16.94 0.89 -17.72
C GLU A 112 -16.62 0.05 -16.48
N LYS A 113 -17.57 -0.07 -15.55
CA LYS A 113 -17.39 -0.85 -14.32
C LYS A 113 -17.18 -2.34 -14.61
N SER A 114 -17.99 -2.91 -15.52
CA SER A 114 -17.93 -4.30 -15.93
C SER A 114 -16.60 -4.64 -16.62
N GLU A 115 -16.14 -3.78 -17.54
CA GLU A 115 -14.84 -3.97 -18.21
C GLU A 115 -13.68 -3.85 -17.21
N GLY A 116 -13.73 -2.87 -16.29
CA GLY A 116 -12.74 -2.71 -15.23
C GLY A 116 -12.66 -3.96 -14.34
N LYS A 117 -13.82 -4.52 -13.97
CA LYS A 117 -13.91 -5.77 -13.19
C LYS A 117 -13.25 -6.92 -13.95
N LYS A 118 -13.67 -7.15 -15.20
CA LYS A 118 -13.14 -8.23 -16.05
C LYS A 118 -11.62 -8.15 -16.18
N GLN A 119 -11.08 -6.96 -16.43
CA GLN A 119 -9.63 -6.75 -16.55
C GLN A 119 -8.89 -6.98 -15.22
N ALA A 120 -9.45 -6.51 -14.10
CA ALA A 120 -8.85 -6.75 -12.78
C ALA A 120 -8.77 -8.25 -12.45
N PHE A 121 -9.85 -9.00 -12.71
CA PHE A 121 -9.85 -10.46 -12.52
C PHE A 121 -8.85 -11.18 -13.41
N ALA A 122 -8.74 -10.80 -14.68
CA ALA A 122 -7.72 -11.35 -15.58
C ALA A 122 -6.29 -11.04 -15.11
N ALA A 123 -6.05 -9.85 -14.55
CA ALA A 123 -4.76 -9.49 -14.00
C ALA A 123 -4.39 -10.30 -12.74
N VAL A 124 -5.38 -10.59 -11.88
CA VAL A 124 -5.20 -11.48 -10.72
C VAL A 124 -4.79 -12.89 -11.15
N GLU A 125 -5.41 -13.44 -12.19
CA GLU A 125 -5.02 -14.76 -12.74
C GLU A 125 -3.59 -14.77 -13.31
N ILE A 126 -3.13 -13.67 -13.90
CA ILE A 126 -1.74 -13.55 -14.37
C ILE A 126 -0.77 -13.43 -13.19
N LEU A 127 -1.14 -12.67 -12.15
CA LEU A 127 -0.33 -12.54 -10.92
C LEU A 127 -0.19 -13.86 -10.15
N GLU A 128 -1.17 -14.76 -10.25
CA GLU A 128 -1.07 -16.13 -9.71
C GLU A 128 0.08 -16.89 -10.36
N GLY A 129 0.22 -16.79 -11.69
CA GLY A 129 1.35 -17.36 -12.43
C GLY A 129 2.68 -16.73 -12.04
N ALA A 130 2.71 -15.39 -11.92
CA ALA A 130 3.88 -14.65 -11.49
C ALA A 130 4.34 -15.08 -10.08
N LEU A 131 3.42 -15.22 -9.13
CA LEU A 131 3.74 -15.67 -7.78
C LEU A 131 4.32 -17.09 -7.78
N ARG A 132 3.81 -17.98 -8.62
CA ARG A 132 4.35 -19.34 -8.78
C ARG A 132 5.80 -19.33 -9.23
N GLU A 133 6.12 -18.53 -10.25
CA GLU A 133 7.46 -18.44 -10.81
C GLU A 133 8.44 -17.72 -9.87
N CYS A 134 8.04 -16.57 -9.32
CA CYS A 134 8.90 -15.74 -8.49
C CYS A 134 9.16 -16.35 -7.11
N SER A 135 8.12 -16.94 -6.48
CA SER A 135 8.27 -17.46 -5.11
C SER A 135 9.18 -18.68 -5.03
N LYS A 136 9.31 -19.46 -6.11
CA LYS A 136 10.01 -20.76 -6.10
C LYS A 136 9.53 -21.66 -4.95
N GLY A 137 8.24 -21.56 -4.59
CA GLY A 137 7.61 -22.32 -3.50
C GLY A 137 7.67 -21.67 -2.11
N ARG A 138 8.13 -20.43 -1.99
CA ARG A 138 8.43 -19.78 -0.70
C ARG A 138 7.41 -18.75 -0.21
N GLY A 139 6.33 -18.56 -0.97
CA GLY A 139 5.12 -17.89 -0.49
C GLY A 139 5.05 -16.37 -0.70
N PHE A 140 6.14 -15.71 -1.11
CA PHE A 140 6.17 -14.28 -1.49
C PHE A 140 6.73 -14.10 -2.90
N PHE A 141 6.41 -12.98 -3.55
CA PHE A 141 7.03 -12.61 -4.83
C PHE A 141 8.54 -12.38 -4.68
N GLY A 142 8.99 -11.91 -3.52
CA GLY A 142 10.41 -11.82 -3.15
C GLY A 142 11.09 -13.16 -2.86
N GLY A 143 10.38 -14.29 -2.93
CA GLY A 143 10.93 -15.60 -2.58
C GLY A 143 10.87 -15.85 -1.06
N ASP A 144 12.03 -15.86 -0.40
CA ASP A 144 12.16 -16.18 1.04
C ASP A 144 11.59 -15.07 1.96
N GLY A 145 11.39 -13.86 1.44
CA GLY A 145 10.90 -12.71 2.21
C GLY A 145 10.06 -11.77 1.36
N LEU A 146 9.58 -10.69 1.99
CA LEU A 146 8.86 -9.63 1.29
C LEU A 146 9.75 -8.99 0.22
N GLY A 147 9.26 -8.96 -1.01
CA GLY A 147 9.85 -8.20 -2.10
C GLY A 147 9.04 -6.95 -2.44
N LEU A 148 9.58 -6.16 -3.38
CA LEU A 148 8.94 -4.96 -3.91
C LEU A 148 7.48 -5.19 -4.36
N VAL A 149 7.23 -6.31 -5.05
CA VAL A 149 5.90 -6.66 -5.58
C VAL A 149 4.93 -6.98 -4.44
N ASP A 150 5.39 -7.67 -3.39
CA ASP A 150 4.57 -7.98 -2.22
C ASP A 150 4.10 -6.70 -1.53
N VAL A 151 4.99 -5.71 -1.38
CA VAL A 151 4.64 -4.42 -0.78
C VAL A 151 3.69 -3.62 -1.68
N ALA A 152 3.92 -3.63 -2.99
CA ALA A 152 3.06 -2.93 -3.95
C ALA A 152 1.63 -3.50 -3.96
N LEU A 153 1.48 -4.82 -4.03
CA LEU A 153 0.18 -5.48 -3.97
C LEU A 153 -0.45 -5.40 -2.58
N GLY A 154 0.35 -5.56 -1.53
CA GLY A 154 -0.10 -5.48 -0.14
C GLY A 154 -0.66 -4.11 0.24
N GLY A 155 -0.10 -3.04 -0.32
CA GLY A 155 -0.55 -1.67 -0.05
C GLY A 155 -2.00 -1.37 -0.46
N VAL A 156 -2.60 -2.18 -1.32
CA VAL A 156 -4.01 -2.06 -1.73
C VAL A 156 -4.93 -3.11 -1.12
N LEU A 157 -4.39 -4.02 -0.31
CA LEU A 157 -5.12 -5.19 0.19
C LEU A 157 -6.34 -4.85 1.05
N SER A 158 -6.24 -3.88 1.98
CA SER A 158 -7.42 -3.49 2.79
C SER A 158 -8.58 -2.99 1.93
N TRP A 159 -8.27 -2.24 0.87
CA TRP A 159 -9.29 -1.74 -0.06
C TRP A 159 -9.86 -2.84 -0.95
N MET A 160 -9.06 -3.83 -1.34
CA MET A 160 -9.55 -5.00 -2.05
C MET A 160 -10.52 -5.79 -1.16
N LYS A 161 -10.19 -6.03 0.11
CA LYS A 161 -11.13 -6.65 1.08
C LYS A 161 -12.44 -5.86 1.21
N VAL A 162 -12.38 -4.53 1.27
CA VAL A 162 -13.58 -3.67 1.24
C VAL A 162 -14.39 -3.87 -0.05
N THR A 163 -13.70 -3.97 -1.19
CA THR A 163 -14.35 -4.20 -2.50
C THR A 163 -15.10 -5.53 -2.50
N GLU A 164 -14.49 -6.60 -1.98
CA GLU A 164 -15.14 -7.92 -1.90
C GLU A 164 -16.42 -7.88 -1.06
N VAL A 165 -16.42 -7.12 0.04
CA VAL A 165 -17.61 -6.92 0.88
C VAL A 165 -18.71 -6.15 0.14
N LEU A 166 -18.34 -5.12 -0.62
CA LEU A 166 -19.31 -4.26 -1.33
C LEU A 166 -19.88 -4.93 -2.59
N SER A 167 -19.06 -5.64 -3.37
CA SER A 167 -19.49 -6.26 -4.62
C SER A 167 -20.02 -7.69 -4.46
N GLY A 168 -19.65 -8.37 -3.37
CA GLY A 168 -19.89 -9.81 -3.18
C GLY A 168 -18.96 -10.71 -4.00
N ASP A 169 -18.02 -10.14 -4.76
CA ASP A 169 -17.06 -10.90 -5.56
C ASP A 169 -15.75 -11.09 -4.79
N LYS A 170 -15.24 -12.32 -4.76
CA LYS A 170 -13.90 -12.60 -4.20
C LYS A 170 -12.84 -12.29 -5.24
N ILE A 171 -12.01 -11.28 -5.01
CA ILE A 171 -10.91 -10.87 -5.90
C ILE A 171 -9.85 -11.97 -5.90
N PHE A 172 -9.46 -12.45 -4.72
CA PHE A 172 -8.50 -13.55 -4.56
C PHE A 172 -9.24 -14.86 -4.19
N ASP A 173 -10.00 -15.39 -5.15
CA ASP A 173 -10.75 -16.63 -4.97
C ASP A 173 -9.82 -17.86 -4.99
N ALA A 174 -9.72 -18.57 -3.87
CA ALA A 174 -8.89 -19.77 -3.74
C ALA A 174 -9.22 -20.88 -4.77
N ALA A 175 -10.43 -20.90 -5.35
CA ALA A 175 -10.78 -21.84 -6.42
C ALA A 175 -10.07 -21.53 -7.75
N LYS A 176 -9.65 -20.27 -7.97
CA LYS A 176 -9.01 -19.80 -9.21
C LYS A 176 -7.55 -19.41 -8.99
N THR A 177 -7.27 -18.72 -7.90
CA THR A 177 -5.95 -18.18 -7.54
C THR A 177 -5.53 -18.62 -6.12
N PRO A 178 -5.30 -19.94 -5.92
CA PRO A 178 -4.99 -20.50 -4.61
C PRO A 178 -3.69 -19.97 -4.01
N LEU A 179 -2.65 -19.67 -4.81
CA LEU A 179 -1.40 -19.13 -4.29
C LEU A 179 -1.58 -17.71 -3.80
N LEU A 180 -2.31 -16.87 -4.53
CA LEU A 180 -2.62 -15.51 -4.10
C LEU A 180 -3.53 -15.50 -2.87
N ALA A 181 -4.53 -16.37 -2.80
CA ALA A 181 -5.36 -16.51 -1.60
C ALA A 181 -4.50 -16.86 -0.37
N ALA A 182 -3.57 -17.82 -0.50
CA ALA A 182 -2.63 -18.14 0.58
C ALA A 182 -1.63 -17.01 0.89
N TRP A 183 -1.22 -16.25 -0.13
CA TRP A 183 -0.38 -15.06 0.02
C TRP A 183 -1.10 -13.95 0.80
N VAL A 184 -2.39 -13.72 0.56
CA VAL A 184 -3.20 -12.72 1.29
C VAL A 184 -3.21 -13.01 2.78
N GLU A 185 -3.44 -14.27 3.17
CA GLU A 185 -3.41 -14.69 4.57
C GLU A 185 -2.01 -14.49 5.16
N ARG A 186 -0.97 -14.96 4.47
CA ARG A 186 0.42 -14.83 4.91
C ARG A 186 0.84 -13.37 5.09
N PHE A 187 0.49 -12.50 4.14
CA PHE A 187 0.80 -11.08 4.18
C PHE A 187 0.05 -10.39 5.32
N SER A 188 -1.23 -10.72 5.52
CA SER A 188 -2.05 -10.12 6.59
C SER A 188 -1.55 -10.46 8.00
N GLU A 189 -0.85 -11.59 8.15
CA GLU A 189 -0.30 -12.01 9.43
C GLU A 189 1.02 -11.34 9.82
N LEU A 190 1.66 -10.62 8.90
CA LEU A 190 2.91 -9.91 9.18
C LEU A 190 2.67 -8.77 10.18
N ASP A 191 3.54 -8.64 11.17
CA ASP A 191 3.46 -7.54 12.15
C ASP A 191 3.49 -6.17 11.47
N ALA A 192 4.34 -6.03 10.44
CA ALA A 192 4.39 -4.81 9.63
C ALA A 192 3.05 -4.52 8.93
N ALA A 193 2.35 -5.54 8.43
CA ALA A 193 1.05 -5.37 7.79
C ALA A 193 -0.03 -5.00 8.82
N LYS A 194 -0.04 -5.63 10.00
CA LYS A 194 -0.98 -5.32 11.10
C LYS A 194 -0.86 -3.88 11.58
N VAL A 195 0.35 -3.31 11.54
CA VAL A 195 0.60 -1.90 11.88
C VAL A 195 0.26 -0.96 10.74
N ALA A 196 0.64 -1.31 9.50
CA ALA A 196 0.54 -0.38 8.37
C ALA A 196 -0.83 -0.37 7.68
N LEU A 197 -1.54 -1.50 7.65
CA LEU A 197 -2.79 -1.63 6.91
C LEU A 197 -3.95 -0.97 7.66
N PRO A 198 -4.81 -0.20 6.97
CA PRO A 198 -6.03 0.30 7.57
C PRO A 198 -6.97 -0.84 7.98
N ASP A 199 -7.67 -0.63 9.09
CA ASP A 199 -8.77 -1.50 9.53
C ASP A 199 -9.87 -1.55 8.45
N VAL A 200 -10.25 -2.77 8.05
CA VAL A 200 -11.21 -3.01 6.98
C VAL A 200 -12.60 -2.49 7.36
N GLY A 201 -13.00 -2.61 8.62
CA GLY A 201 -14.31 -2.12 9.10
C GLY A 201 -14.42 -0.60 8.97
N ARG A 202 -13.45 0.15 9.49
CA ARG A 202 -13.38 1.61 9.36
C ARG A 202 -13.32 2.04 7.89
N LEU A 203 -12.55 1.33 7.07
CA LEU A 203 -12.40 1.64 5.65
C LEU A 203 -13.70 1.39 4.87
N LEU A 204 -14.44 0.34 5.21
CA LEU A 204 -15.75 0.03 4.65
C LEU A 204 -16.78 1.11 4.97
N GLU A 205 -16.84 1.57 6.22
CA GLU A 205 -17.74 2.66 6.62
C GLU A 205 -17.41 3.96 5.87
N PHE A 206 -16.12 4.28 5.72
CA PHE A 206 -15.67 5.40 4.90
C PHE A 206 -16.07 5.25 3.42
N ALA A 207 -15.95 4.04 2.85
CA ALA A 207 -16.32 3.77 1.47
C ALA A 207 -17.82 3.97 1.23
N LYS A 208 -18.68 3.41 2.10
CA LYS A 208 -20.14 3.58 2.05
C LYS A 208 -20.55 5.05 2.17
N ALA A 209 -19.95 5.80 3.10
CA ALA A 209 -20.25 7.21 3.27
C ALA A 209 -19.94 8.03 2.00
N ARG A 210 -18.84 7.68 1.31
CA ARG A 210 -18.48 8.32 0.03
C ARG A 210 -19.40 7.95 -1.12
N GLU A 211 -19.85 6.70 -1.18
CA GLU A 211 -20.80 6.26 -2.19
C GLU A 211 -22.16 6.95 -2.02
N ALA A 212 -22.65 7.04 -0.78
CA ALA A 212 -23.87 7.76 -0.45
C ALA A 212 -23.79 9.25 -0.80
N ALA A 213 -22.64 9.90 -0.59
CA ALA A 213 -22.42 11.29 -0.95
C ALA A 213 -22.28 11.52 -2.47
N ALA A 214 -21.97 10.47 -3.25
CA ALA A 214 -21.86 10.53 -4.70
C ALA A 214 -23.17 10.20 -5.42
N ALA A 215 -24.17 9.66 -4.71
CA ALA A 215 -25.51 9.46 -5.25
C ALA A 215 -26.18 10.83 -5.49
N PRO A 216 -26.79 11.07 -6.67
CA PRO A 216 -27.49 12.32 -6.93
C PRO A 216 -28.61 12.50 -5.89
N SER A 217 -28.66 13.67 -5.25
CA SER A 217 -29.78 14.07 -4.42
C SER A 217 -31.05 14.09 -5.29
N ASN A 218 -32.01 13.23 -4.95
CA ASN A 218 -33.36 13.21 -5.54
C ASN A 218 -34.08 14.54 -5.36
#